data_AF-A0A2V9LZ74-F1
#
_entry.id   AF-A0A2V9LZ74-F1
#
_cell.length_a   1.000
_cell.length_b   1.000
_cell.length_c   1.000
_cell.angle_alpha   90.00
_cell.angle_beta   90.00
_cell.angle_gamma   90.00
#
_symmetry.space_group_name_H-M   'P 1'
#
loop_
_entity.id
_entity.type
_entity.pdbx_description
1 polymer ?
#
loop_
_entity_poly.entity_id
_entity_poly.type
_entity_poly.pdbx_seq_one_letter_code
_entity_poly.pdbx_strand_id
1 'polypeptide(L)'
;MSLLKDLKIVSFMPHMHLRGKAMEFRAIYPSGESEVLLSVPHYDFHWQMSYILSTPKALPKGTILVCIAAWDNSANNPNNPNPKAEVVGGLQSEEEMMAGFVELGIDPQSDSLDFFTDAPVPTQSEKLQSLK
;
A
#
# COMPACT_ATOMS: atom_id res chain seq x y z
N MET A 1 -4.04 -6.26 5.80
CA MET A 1 -5.14 -6.03 6.77
C MET A 1 -6.45 -6.49 6.13
N SER A 2 -7.41 -7.02 6.89
CA SER A 2 -8.74 -7.40 6.40
C SER A 2 -9.83 -6.48 6.96
N LEU A 3 -10.85 -6.17 6.15
CA LEU A 3 -11.97 -5.31 6.54
C LEU A 3 -12.97 -6.05 7.44
N LEU A 4 -13.37 -5.44 8.55
CA LEU A 4 -14.39 -6.00 9.47
C LEU A 4 -15.84 -5.67 9.07
N LYS A 5 -16.02 -4.70 8.18
CA LYS A 5 -17.32 -4.24 7.66
C LYS A 5 -17.15 -3.69 6.24
N ASP A 6 -18.27 -3.44 5.57
CA ASP A 6 -18.28 -2.77 4.28
C ASP A 6 -17.80 -1.33 4.45
N LEU A 7 -16.84 -0.89 3.62
CA LEU A 7 -16.24 0.44 3.70
C LEU A 7 -16.09 1.07 2.33
N LYS A 8 -15.95 2.39 2.30
CA LYS A 8 -15.60 3.12 1.08
C LYS A 8 -14.18 3.62 1.18
N ILE A 9 -13.37 3.35 0.15
CA ILE A 9 -12.08 4.02 -0.02
C ILE A 9 -12.30 5.35 -0.75
N VAL A 10 -11.69 6.41 -0.25
CA VAL A 10 -11.78 7.76 -0.82
C VAL A 10 -10.50 8.14 -1.54
N SER A 11 -9.35 7.88 -0.91
CA SER A 11 -8.06 8.25 -1.46
C SER A 11 -6.95 7.29 -1.01
N PHE A 12 -5.83 7.35 -1.73
CA PHE A 12 -4.60 6.64 -1.40
C PHE A 12 -3.44 7.64 -1.40
N MET A 13 -2.48 7.51 -0.49
CA MET A 13 -1.25 8.30 -0.53
C MET A 13 -0.04 7.37 -0.39
N PRO A 14 0.68 7.10 -1.49
CA PRO A 14 1.95 6.40 -1.45
C PRO A 14 3.03 7.25 -0.78
N HIS A 15 3.75 6.68 0.18
CA HIS A 15 4.88 7.34 0.83
C HIS A 15 6.07 6.39 0.95
N MET A 16 7.20 6.81 0.39
CA MET A 16 8.49 6.14 0.43
C MET A 16 9.61 7.17 0.51
N HIS A 17 10.80 6.72 0.89
CA HIS A 17 12.00 7.56 0.92
C HIS A 17 12.73 7.54 -0.43
N LEU A 18 13.97 8.04 -0.45
CA LEU A 18 14.73 8.38 -1.66
C LEU A 18 14.88 7.22 -2.65
N ARG A 19 14.90 5.96 -2.19
CA ARG A 19 15.02 4.80 -3.09
C ARG A 19 13.67 4.26 -3.55
N GLY A 20 12.54 4.87 -3.18
CA GLY A 20 11.23 4.46 -3.67
C GLY A 20 11.14 4.49 -5.19
N LYS A 21 10.63 3.41 -5.78
CA LYS A 21 10.54 3.22 -7.24
C LYS A 21 9.11 3.05 -7.72
N ALA A 22 8.32 2.26 -6.98
CA ALA A 22 6.92 2.04 -7.31
C ALA A 22 6.12 1.65 -6.06
N MET A 23 4.83 1.98 -6.06
CA MET A 23 3.88 1.47 -5.08
C MET A 23 2.56 1.07 -5.73
N GLU A 24 1.98 -0.03 -5.28
CA GLU A 24 0.68 -0.52 -5.70
C GLU A 24 -0.21 -0.80 -4.48
N PHE A 25 -1.48 -0.43 -4.58
CA PHE A 25 -2.54 -0.82 -3.66
C PHE A 25 -3.46 -1.82 -4.35
N ARG A 26 -3.69 -2.97 -3.71
CA ARG A 26 -4.49 -4.07 -4.24
C ARG A 26 -5.55 -4.49 -3.22
N ALA A 27 -6.77 -4.73 -3.71
CA ALA A 27 -7.79 -5.45 -2.97
C ALA A 27 -7.75 -6.94 -3.35
N ILE A 28 -7.85 -7.81 -2.35
CA ILE A 28 -8.19 -9.23 -2.53
C ILE A 28 -9.56 -9.42 -1.89
N TYR A 29 -10.56 -9.73 -2.71
CA TYR A 29 -11.94 -9.86 -2.30
C TYR A 29 -12.19 -11.19 -1.55
N PRO A 30 -13.27 -11.30 -0.76
CA PRO A 30 -13.66 -12.56 -0.11
C PRO A 30 -13.88 -13.72 -1.09
N SER A 31 -14.18 -13.42 -2.35
CA SER A 31 -14.29 -14.41 -3.44
C SER A 31 -12.95 -15.01 -3.87
N GLY A 32 -11.82 -14.40 -3.49
CA GLY A 32 -10.47 -14.72 -3.96
C GLY A 32 -10.02 -13.93 -5.19
N GLU A 33 -10.91 -13.18 -5.84
CA GLU A 33 -10.55 -12.26 -6.92
C GLU A 33 -9.70 -11.09 -6.38
N SER A 34 -8.78 -10.58 -7.20
CA SER A 34 -7.97 -9.41 -6.84
C SER A 34 -8.08 -8.28 -7.86
N GLU A 35 -8.09 -7.04 -7.36
CA GLU A 35 -8.14 -5.82 -8.17
C GLU A 35 -7.05 -4.85 -7.74
N VAL A 36 -6.33 -4.29 -8.71
CA VAL A 36 -5.41 -3.17 -8.47
C VAL A 36 -6.23 -1.88 -8.33
N LEU A 37 -6.18 -1.27 -7.15
CA LEU A 37 -6.92 -0.05 -6.82
C LEU A 37 -6.15 1.22 -7.19
N LEU A 38 -4.82 1.19 -7.03
CA LEU A 38 -3.91 2.24 -7.46
C LEU A 38 -2.58 1.62 -7.85
N SER A 39 -2.01 2.05 -8.98
CA SER A 39 -0.65 1.70 -9.40
C SER A 39 0.13 2.98 -9.68
N VAL A 40 1.26 3.16 -8.98
CA VAL A 40 2.23 4.23 -9.21
C VAL A 40 3.55 3.58 -9.61
N PRO A 41 3.73 3.21 -10.90
CA PRO A 41 4.89 2.44 -11.38
C PRO A 41 6.18 3.26 -11.47
N HIS A 42 6.06 4.58 -11.48
CA HIS A 42 7.17 5.55 -11.49
C HIS A 42 6.99 6.51 -10.32
N TYR A 43 7.22 6.01 -9.12
CA TYR A 43 7.18 6.83 -7.90
C TYR A 43 8.28 7.88 -7.95
N ASP A 44 7.93 9.12 -7.58
CA ASP A 44 8.87 10.22 -7.41
C ASP A 44 8.81 10.68 -5.96
N PHE A 45 9.96 10.66 -5.28
CA PHE A 45 10.10 11.14 -3.90
C PHE A 45 9.65 12.60 -3.74
N HIS A 46 9.72 13.42 -4.79
CA HIS A 46 9.25 14.80 -4.75
C HIS A 46 7.72 14.94 -4.95
N TRP A 47 7.03 13.86 -5.31
CA TRP A 47 5.60 13.81 -5.56
C TRP A 47 4.88 12.89 -4.56
N GLN A 48 4.74 13.36 -3.31
CA GLN A 48 4.11 12.60 -2.23
C GLN A 48 2.70 13.10 -1.94
N MET A 49 1.83 13.01 -2.95
CA MET A 49 0.47 13.55 -2.90
C MET A 49 -0.58 12.44 -2.78
N SER A 50 -1.75 12.80 -2.23
CA SER A 50 -2.92 11.94 -2.23
C SER A 50 -3.54 11.81 -3.62
N TYR A 51 -3.86 10.59 -4.01
CA TYR A 51 -4.65 10.23 -5.18
C TYR A 51 -6.09 10.04 -4.74
N ILE A 52 -6.92 11.06 -4.96
CA ILE A 52 -8.35 11.05 -4.62
C ILE A 52 -9.12 10.35 -5.74
N LEU A 53 -9.94 9.36 -5.40
CA LEU A 53 -10.78 8.67 -6.36
C LEU A 53 -11.89 9.59 -6.84
N SER A 54 -12.15 9.62 -8.15
CA SER A 54 -13.28 10.38 -8.72
C SER A 54 -14.62 9.90 -8.17
N THR A 55 -14.73 8.60 -7.90
CA THR A 55 -15.85 7.97 -7.21
C THR A 55 -15.30 7.09 -6.10
N PRO A 56 -15.71 7.27 -4.83
CA PRO A 56 -15.28 6.40 -3.74
C PRO A 56 -15.59 4.93 -4.04
N LYS A 57 -14.61 4.04 -3.81
CA LYS A 57 -14.73 2.61 -4.09
C LYS A 57 -15.31 1.90 -2.87
N ALA A 58 -16.49 1.31 -3.01
CA ALA A 58 -17.02 0.41 -1.99
C ALA A 58 -16.26 -0.92 -2.01
N LEU A 59 -15.83 -1.38 -0.84
CA LEU A 59 -15.19 -2.67 -0.63
C LEU A 59 -16.01 -3.46 0.41
N PRO A 60 -16.35 -4.73 0.13
CA PRO A 60 -17.10 -5.54 1.08
C PRO A 60 -16.24 -5.95 2.27
N LYS A 61 -16.91 -6.24 3.39
CA LYS A 61 -16.33 -6.93 4.54
C LYS A 61 -15.51 -8.15 4.11
N GLY A 62 -14.37 -8.36 4.76
CA GLY A 62 -13.45 -9.47 4.48
C GLY A 62 -12.47 -9.19 3.35
N THR A 63 -12.60 -8.07 2.64
CA THR A 63 -11.59 -7.64 1.67
C THR A 63 -10.25 -7.46 2.36
N ILE A 64 -9.18 -7.97 1.77
CA ILE A 64 -7.81 -7.76 2.22
C ILE A 64 -7.20 -6.64 1.39
N LEU A 65 -6.73 -5.59 2.07
CA LEU A 65 -5.93 -4.54 1.44
C LEU A 65 -4.45 -4.88 1.55
N VAL A 66 -3.77 -4.81 0.41
CA VAL A 66 -2.34 -5.08 0.24
C VAL A 66 -1.68 -3.84 -0.33
N CYS A 67 -0.58 -3.42 0.29
CA CYS A 67 0.32 -2.40 -0.24
C CYS A 67 1.61 -3.11 -0.66
N ILE A 68 2.05 -2.88 -1.90
CA ILE A 68 3.26 -3.47 -2.47
C ILE A 68 4.17 -2.30 -2.85
N ALA A 69 5.42 -2.33 -2.37
CA ALA A 69 6.39 -1.29 -2.65
C ALA A 69 7.65 -1.88 -3.29
N ALA A 70 8.28 -1.12 -4.17
CA ALA A 70 9.54 -1.47 -4.80
C ALA A 70 10.55 -0.34 -4.62
N TRP A 71 11.81 -0.72 -4.46
CA TRP A 71 12.94 0.20 -4.28
C TRP A 71 13.98 0.05 -5.40
N ASP A 72 14.71 1.12 -5.70
CA ASP A 72 15.85 1.15 -6.60
C ASP A 72 17.13 1.55 -5.84
N ASN A 73 17.91 0.54 -5.42
CA ASN A 73 19.22 0.75 -4.81
C ASN A 73 20.37 0.74 -5.84
N SER A 74 20.08 0.87 -7.14
CA SER A 74 21.15 0.93 -8.14
C SER A 74 21.92 2.25 -8.07
N ALA A 75 23.16 2.24 -8.60
CA ALA A 75 23.98 3.45 -8.75
C ALA A 75 23.43 4.44 -9.79
N ASN A 76 22.44 4.03 -10.58
CA ASN A 76 21.82 4.86 -11.61
C ASN A 76 20.57 5.60 -11.10
N ASN A 77 20.09 5.31 -9.88
CA ASN A 77 19.02 6.08 -9.27
C ASN A 77 19.59 7.44 -8.79
N PRO A 78 19.20 8.58 -9.40
CA PRO A 78 19.75 9.89 -9.03
C PRO A 78 19.37 10.31 -7.61
N ASN A 79 18.30 9.74 -7.05
CA ASN A 79 17.89 10.01 -5.68
C ASN A 79 18.65 9.16 -4.65
N ASN A 80 19.37 8.11 -5.06
CA ASN A 80 20.08 7.23 -4.13
C ASN A 80 21.37 7.90 -3.63
N PRO A 81 21.46 8.30 -2.35
CA PRO A 81 22.62 9.04 -1.83
C PRO A 81 23.88 8.17 -1.77
N ASN A 82 23.71 6.85 -1.60
CA ASN A 82 24.80 5.90 -1.53
C ASN A 82 24.33 4.48 -1.92
N PRO A 83 24.63 4.00 -3.14
CA PRO A 83 24.24 2.66 -3.60
C PRO A 83 25.02 1.51 -2.95
N LYS A 84 26.09 1.82 -2.19
CA LYS A 84 26.89 0.82 -1.47
C LYS A 84 26.55 0.71 0.02
N ALA A 85 25.73 1.62 0.53
CA ALA A 85 25.29 1.57 1.92
C ALA A 85 24.31 0.40 2.14
N GLU A 86 24.34 -0.16 3.34
CA GLU A 86 23.26 -1.01 3.83
C GLU A 86 21.97 -0.18 3.91
N VAL A 87 20.86 -0.77 3.46
CA VAL A 87 19.55 -0.12 3.46
C VAL A 87 18.79 -0.58 4.70
N VAL A 88 18.44 0.37 5.57
CA VAL A 88 17.72 0.12 6.81
C VAL A 88 16.43 0.92 6.87
N GLY A 89 15.45 0.43 7.63
CA GLY A 89 14.23 1.18 7.90
C GLY A 89 14.48 2.28 8.93
N GLY A 90 13.97 3.49 8.70
CA GLY A 90 14.20 4.62 9.61
C GLY A 90 13.48 5.90 9.18
N LEU A 91 13.69 6.99 9.94
CA LEU A 91 12.95 8.25 9.75
C LEU A 91 13.69 9.23 8.83
N GLN A 92 14.98 9.03 8.59
CA GLN A 92 15.75 9.90 7.70
C GLN A 92 15.48 9.55 6.24
N SER A 93 15.50 10.53 5.34
CA SER A 93 15.23 10.31 3.91
C SER A 93 16.24 9.37 3.24
N GLU A 94 17.43 9.19 3.82
CA GLU A 94 18.46 8.25 3.35
C GLU A 94 18.27 6.82 3.90
N GLU A 95 17.52 6.68 4.99
CA GLU A 95 16.94 5.41 5.46
C GLU A 95 15.66 5.15 4.66
N GLU A 96 14.96 4.04 4.89
CA GLU A 96 13.74 3.71 4.14
C GLU A 96 12.48 3.66 4.98
N MET A 97 11.37 4.07 4.35
CA MET A 97 10.02 3.84 4.84
C MET A 97 9.15 3.29 3.71
N MET A 98 8.18 2.47 4.10
CA MET A 98 7.05 2.09 3.28
C MET A 98 5.79 2.42 4.07
N ALA A 99 5.05 3.43 3.63
CA ALA A 99 3.74 3.73 4.18
C ALA A 99 2.72 3.89 3.05
N GLY A 100 1.75 2.98 3.02
CA GLY A 100 0.58 3.10 2.15
C GLY A 100 -0.59 3.65 2.94
N PHE A 101 -0.85 4.95 2.83
CA PHE A 101 -1.98 5.56 3.49
C PHE A 101 -3.26 5.37 2.67
N VAL A 102 -4.36 5.08 3.35
CA VAL A 102 -5.68 4.89 2.75
C VAL A 102 -6.69 5.71 3.54
N GLU A 103 -7.47 6.53 2.85
CA GLU A 103 -8.56 7.30 3.46
C GLU A 103 -9.89 6.57 3.28
N LEU A 104 -10.65 6.48 4.37
CA LEU A 104 -11.91 5.74 4.42
C LEU A 104 -13.09 6.67 4.62
N GLY A 105 -14.13 6.48 3.83
CA GLY A 105 -15.46 7.01 4.09
C GLY A 105 -16.20 6.10 5.07
N ILE A 106 -16.45 6.61 6.28
CA ILE A 106 -17.16 5.91 7.36
C ILE A 106 -18.54 6.54 7.54
N ASP A 107 -19.55 5.71 7.80
CA ASP A 107 -20.87 6.20 8.20
C ASP A 107 -20.78 6.85 9.59
N PRO A 108 -21.16 8.14 9.77
CA PRO A 108 -21.15 8.79 11.07
C PRO A 108 -22.04 8.12 12.13
N GLN A 109 -22.99 7.26 11.72
CA GLN A 109 -23.84 6.47 12.62
C GLN A 109 -23.25 5.09 12.95
N SER A 110 -22.02 4.77 12.52
CA SER A 110 -21.38 3.49 12.80
C SER A 110 -21.15 3.30 14.31
N ASP A 111 -21.70 2.21 14.87
CA ASP A 111 -21.65 1.88 16.30
C ASP A 111 -20.25 1.51 16.84
N SER A 112 -19.24 1.35 15.97
CA SER A 112 -17.87 0.99 16.36
C SER A 112 -16.83 1.57 15.40
N LEU A 113 -15.65 1.90 15.94
CA LEU A 113 -14.45 2.34 15.21
C LEU A 113 -13.52 1.18 14.82
N ASP A 114 -13.94 -0.07 15.05
CA ASP A 114 -13.20 -1.26 14.64
C ASP A 114 -13.50 -1.55 13.16
N PHE A 115 -12.55 -1.18 12.30
CA PHE A 115 -12.69 -1.31 10.85
C PHE A 115 -11.80 -2.40 10.26
N PHE A 116 -10.75 -2.80 10.98
CA PHE A 116 -9.73 -3.70 10.49
C PHE A 116 -9.40 -4.80 11.49
N THR A 117 -8.97 -5.92 10.95
CA THR A 117 -8.30 -7.00 11.67
C THR A 117 -7.04 -7.41 10.91
N ASP A 118 -6.16 -8.16 11.56
CA ASP A 118 -5.07 -8.83 10.86
C ASP A 118 -5.63 -9.67 9.73
N ALA A 119 -5.00 -9.56 8.56
CA ALA A 119 -5.32 -10.46 7.47
C ALA A 119 -4.84 -11.87 7.86
N PRO A 120 -5.54 -12.94 7.46
CA PRO A 120 -5.04 -14.30 7.61
C PRO A 120 -3.61 -14.37 7.05
N VAL A 121 -2.68 -14.93 7.82
CA VAL A 121 -1.29 -15.09 7.36
C VAL A 121 -1.30 -16.10 6.20
N PRO A 122 -0.87 -15.72 4.98
CA PRO A 122 -0.83 -16.64 3.87
C PRO A 122 0.12 -17.80 4.19
N THR A 123 -0.32 -19.01 3.89
CA THR A 123 0.50 -20.21 4.00
C THR A 123 1.70 -20.10 3.06
N GLN A 124 2.75 -20.86 3.33
CA GLN A 124 3.98 -20.85 2.53
C GLN A 124 3.72 -21.19 1.05
N SER A 125 2.70 -22.03 0.78
CA SER A 125 2.26 -22.41 -0.57
C SER A 125 1.65 -21.23 -1.35
N GLU A 126 0.83 -20.42 -0.68
CA GLU A 126 0.19 -19.24 -1.29
C GLU A 126 1.19 -18.13 -1.60
N LYS A 127 2.22 -17.96 -0.74
CA LYS A 127 3.33 -17.03 -0.99
C LYS A 127 4.14 -17.35 -2.25
N LEU A 128 4.29 -18.63 -2.59
CA LEU A 128 5.04 -19.07 -3.77
C LEU A 128 4.25 -18.89 -5.07
N GLN A 129 2.91 -18.84 -5.00
CA GLN A 129 2.05 -18.66 -6.18
C GLN A 129 1.89 -17.19 -6.57
N SER A 130 2.00 -16.24 -5.63
CA SER A 130 1.93 -14.80 -5.91
C SER A 130 3.22 -14.17 -6.45
N LEU A 131 4.30 -14.96 -6.54
CA LEU A 131 5.61 -14.55 -7.06
C LEU A 131 5.85 -14.96 -8.53
N LYS A 132 4.84 -15.49 -9.21
CA LYS A 132 4.86 -15.85 -10.63
C LYS A 132 3.97 -14.91 -11.42
#